data_AF-A0AAQ3MAC6-F1
#
_entry.id   AF-A0AAQ3MAC6-F1
#
_cell.length_a   1.000
_cell.length_b   1.000
_cell.length_c   1.000
_cell.angle_alpha   90.00
_cell.angle_beta   90.00
_cell.angle_gamma   90.00
#
_symmetry.space_group_name_H-M   'P 1'
#
loop_
_entity.id
_entity.type
_entity.pdbx_description
1 polymer ?
#
loop_
_entity_poly.entity_id
_entity_poly.type
_entity_poly.pdbx_seq_one_letter_code
_entity_poly.pdbx_strand_id
1 'polypeptide(L)'
;MALSRHHIAFGRPLGISEIVSQAQDYEFSTARSMQAWLRSAQMLLTEAAICEQDGDLQKAYLYLLRHADLILSKIPTCVDYKKASVAQKAQLSDARKAVQKNLAKLEQWKPKISQNYERYTQAVQRRDAENQRVEAEREDDFGFGDSGQVIDANEHRQLAVDLAHREIQRRHATRQDLGKRLSQHPADGEDVSQSVQSIGRRLNEQSHQADRQIRQRDYQVHNDNLPTQTYNYPSVPAKESSMNWNMLAIQPSSTKPLAYQPPSLPPKQSLAQTTPSIPPKGQAVIAPSPELEQKYVFQPSAFTENGTPLRTLLLPPDLRKAFLSLASQNTNRNLETCGILCGTVISNALFINHLIVPSQTATSDTCDTTEEGDNELFDYCDSHDLLVCGWIHTHPTQTCFLSSRDLHTSAGYQIMLPEAIAIVCAPSQNPDWGIFRLTDPPGLPHVLACEKKGLFHPHSESHLYTDALKPGHVVEGPGLRFQVVDLRK
;
A
#
# COMPACT_ATOMS: atom_id res chain seq x y z
N MET A 1 33.43 21.44 13.39
CA MET A 1 32.46 20.83 14.34
C MET A 1 31.63 19.81 13.58
N ALA A 2 32.03 18.53 13.65
CA ALA A 2 31.57 17.48 12.71
C ALA A 2 30.43 16.60 13.24
N LEU A 3 30.00 16.75 14.50
CA LEU A 3 29.06 15.81 15.14
C LEU A 3 27.59 16.21 15.03
N SER A 4 27.32 17.46 14.64
CA SER A 4 25.98 18.06 14.64
C SER A 4 25.52 18.54 13.25
N ARG A 5 26.35 18.37 12.20
CA ARG A 5 26.10 18.98 10.88
C ARG A 5 25.35 18.09 9.89
N HIS A 6 25.09 16.84 10.25
CA HIS A 6 24.18 16.01 9.47
C HIS A 6 22.82 16.16 10.14
N HIS A 7 21.99 17.06 9.63
CA HIS A 7 20.55 16.98 9.88
C HIS A 7 20.13 15.62 9.33
N ILE A 8 19.99 14.62 10.20
CA ILE A 8 19.56 13.29 9.79
C ILE A 8 18.05 13.42 9.52
N ALA A 9 17.71 13.69 8.25
CA ALA A 9 16.34 13.64 7.78
C ALA A 9 15.96 12.16 7.66
N PHE A 10 15.27 11.64 8.67
CA PHE A 10 14.66 10.33 8.57
C PHE A 10 13.46 10.42 7.64
N GLY A 11 13.63 10.03 6.37
CA GLY A 11 12.52 9.91 5.42
C GLY A 11 11.60 8.72 5.70
N ARG A 12 11.93 7.88 6.70
CA ARG A 12 11.11 6.75 7.17
C ARG A 12 11.41 6.39 8.63
N PRO A 13 10.48 5.74 9.35
CA PRO A 13 10.75 5.15 10.66
C PRO A 13 11.87 4.10 10.57
N LEU A 14 12.83 4.13 11.50
CA LEU A 14 13.93 3.15 11.56
C LEU A 14 13.76 2.16 12.71
N GLY A 15 14.32 0.97 12.52
CA GLY A 15 14.39 -0.04 13.58
C GLY A 15 15.42 0.34 14.64
N ILE A 16 15.24 -0.14 15.87
CA ILE A 16 16.20 0.14 16.97
C ILE A 16 17.63 -0.25 16.59
N SER A 17 17.81 -1.39 15.92
CA SER A 17 19.14 -1.85 15.49
C SER A 17 19.80 -0.88 14.52
N GLU A 18 19.03 -0.31 13.60
CA GLU A 18 19.51 0.67 12.63
C GLU A 18 19.87 1.99 13.33
N ILE A 19 19.03 2.43 14.28
CA ILE A 19 19.29 3.63 15.08
C ILE A 19 20.55 3.46 15.93
N VAL A 20 20.77 2.27 16.52
CA VAL A 20 21.99 1.97 17.28
C VAL A 20 23.23 2.01 16.38
N SER A 21 23.15 1.43 15.19
CA SER A 21 24.23 1.48 14.20
C SER A 21 24.58 2.92 13.83
N GLN A 22 23.57 3.73 13.49
CA GLN A 22 23.77 5.14 13.15
C GLN A 22 24.25 5.99 14.33
N ALA A 23 23.83 5.68 15.55
CA ALA A 23 24.31 6.37 16.74
C ALA A 23 25.82 6.18 16.93
N GLN A 24 26.36 5.02 16.56
CA GLN A 24 27.79 4.68 16.60
C GLN A 24 28.58 5.21 15.39
N ASP A 25 27.88 5.48 14.28
CA ASP A 25 28.47 6.02 13.06
C ASP A 25 28.70 7.54 13.18
N TYR A 26 29.85 7.91 13.75
CA TYR A 26 30.34 9.28 13.75
C TYR A 26 31.86 9.33 13.82
N GLU A 27 32.43 10.36 13.20
CA GLU A 27 33.87 10.57 13.21
C GLU A 27 34.37 10.93 14.63
N PHE A 28 35.07 9.99 15.26
CA PHE A 28 35.80 10.22 16.49
C PHE A 28 37.31 10.29 16.22
N SER A 29 37.96 11.31 16.76
CA SER A 29 39.41 11.50 16.61
C SER A 29 40.05 11.80 17.96
N THR A 30 41.08 11.02 18.29
CA THR A 30 41.93 11.20 19.48
C THR A 30 42.83 12.43 19.40
N ALA A 31 42.97 13.03 18.21
CA ALA A 31 43.72 14.27 18.00
C ALA A 31 43.00 15.50 18.59
N ARG A 32 41.69 15.41 18.86
CA ARG A 32 40.93 16.48 19.52
C ARG A 32 40.95 16.30 21.04
N SER A 33 41.07 17.42 21.75
CA SER A 33 41.14 17.40 23.22
C SER A 33 39.86 16.87 23.86
N MET A 34 39.99 16.24 25.02
CA MET A 34 38.86 15.73 25.81
C MET A 34 37.82 16.83 26.11
N GLN A 35 38.26 18.07 26.35
CA GLN A 35 37.36 19.21 26.57
C GLN A 35 36.46 19.51 25.36
N ALA A 36 36.99 19.35 24.14
CA ALA A 36 36.20 19.56 22.93
C ALA A 36 35.12 18.47 22.76
N TRP A 37 35.43 17.23 23.15
CA TRP A 37 34.48 16.13 23.18
C TRP A 37 33.42 16.28 24.27
N LEU A 38 33.79 16.76 25.47
CA LEU A 38 32.83 17.06 26.53
C LEU A 38 31.83 18.16 26.13
N ARG A 39 32.28 19.22 25.42
CA ARG A 39 31.37 20.22 24.85
C ARG A 39 30.43 19.63 23.82
N SER A 40 30.94 18.73 22.98
CA SER A 40 30.13 18.04 21.98
C SER A 40 29.10 17.11 22.61
N ALA A 41 29.46 16.44 23.71
CA ALA A 41 28.55 15.63 24.50
C ALA A 41 27.40 16.48 25.08
N GLN A 42 27.70 17.68 25.57
CA GLN A 42 26.67 18.61 26.04
C GLN A 42 25.73 19.04 24.91
N MET A 43 26.24 19.28 23.70
CA MET A 43 25.40 19.59 22.55
C MET A 43 24.45 18.44 22.21
N LEU A 44 24.93 17.19 22.21
CA LEU A 44 24.09 16.02 21.97
C LEU A 44 22.93 15.90 22.97
N LEU A 45 23.14 16.28 24.23
CA LEU A 45 22.08 16.33 25.23
C LEU A 45 21.05 17.43 24.94
N THR A 46 21.51 18.60 24.48
CA THR A 46 20.61 19.69 24.08
C THR A 46 19.76 19.31 22.87
N GLU A 47 20.38 18.74 21.82
CA GLU A 47 19.67 18.27 20.63
C GLU A 47 18.65 17.16 20.97
N ALA A 48 19.03 16.22 21.85
CA ALA A 48 18.10 15.20 22.32
C ALA A 48 16.87 15.78 23.04
N ALA A 49 17.06 16.83 23.84
CA ALA A 49 15.97 17.49 24.55
C ALA A 49 15.03 18.27 23.59
N ILE A 50 15.59 18.87 22.53
CA ILE A 50 14.80 19.54 21.49
C ILE A 50 13.96 18.51 20.74
N CYS A 51 14.56 17.41 20.27
CA CYS A 51 13.82 16.37 19.57
C CYS A 51 12.74 15.69 20.46
N GLU A 52 12.98 15.58 21.76
CA GLU A 52 11.97 15.10 22.72
C GLU A 52 10.77 16.07 22.81
N GLN A 53 11.01 17.39 22.76
CA GLN A 53 9.94 18.40 22.77
C GLN A 53 9.16 18.42 21.46
N ASP A 54 9.84 18.23 20.33
CA ASP A 54 9.24 18.19 19.00
C ASP A 54 8.47 16.87 18.72
N GLY A 55 8.55 15.89 19.62
CA GLY A 55 7.90 14.58 19.48
C GLY A 55 8.66 13.60 18.58
N ASP A 56 9.84 13.97 18.06
CA ASP A 56 10.72 13.09 17.29
C ASP A 56 11.54 12.17 18.22
N LEU A 57 10.85 11.16 18.74
CA LEU A 57 11.42 10.18 19.67
C LEU A 57 12.59 9.41 19.04
N GLN A 58 12.61 9.23 17.72
CA GLN A 58 13.66 8.48 17.02
C GLN A 58 14.97 9.26 17.02
N LYS A 59 14.95 10.56 16.67
CA LYS A 59 16.13 11.44 16.77
C LYS A 59 16.58 11.61 18.23
N ALA A 60 15.64 11.79 19.15
CA ALA A 60 15.96 11.90 20.58
C ALA A 60 16.70 10.63 21.09
N TYR A 61 16.21 9.45 20.70
CA TYR A 61 16.83 8.16 21.03
C TYR A 61 18.24 8.02 20.42
N LEU A 62 18.43 8.43 19.16
CA LEU A 62 19.74 8.43 18.50
C LEU A 62 20.76 9.31 19.25
N TYR A 63 20.40 10.56 19.55
CA TYR A 63 21.33 11.51 20.19
C TYR A 63 21.72 11.07 21.60
N LEU A 64 20.79 10.49 22.36
CA LEU A 64 21.09 9.92 23.69
C LEU A 64 22.01 8.70 23.62
N LEU A 65 21.83 7.82 22.63
CA LEU A 65 22.74 6.69 22.42
C LEU A 65 24.14 7.16 22.01
N ARG A 66 24.23 8.14 21.11
CA ARG A 66 25.51 8.73 20.68
C ARG A 66 26.22 9.43 21.84
N HIS A 67 25.46 10.10 22.71
CA HIS A 67 25.98 10.66 23.96
C HIS A 67 26.55 9.57 24.87
N ALA A 68 25.82 8.47 25.08
CA ALA A 68 26.27 7.36 25.91
C ALA A 68 27.56 6.71 25.37
N ASP A 69 27.63 6.44 24.05
CA ASP A 69 28.83 5.87 23.42
C ASP A 69 30.04 6.83 23.53
N LEU A 70 29.83 8.12 23.31
CA LEU A 70 30.87 9.12 23.45
C LEU A 70 31.44 9.16 24.87
N ILE A 71 30.58 9.18 25.89
CA ILE A 71 30.99 9.28 27.31
C ILE A 71 31.61 7.98 27.83
N LEU A 72 31.03 6.83 27.49
CA LEU A 72 31.42 5.54 28.06
C LEU A 72 32.51 4.83 27.26
N SER A 73 32.46 4.88 25.93
CA SER A 73 33.35 4.13 25.04
C SER A 73 34.51 4.97 24.54
N LYS A 74 34.24 6.19 24.05
CA LYS A 74 35.24 6.98 23.30
C LYS A 74 36.10 7.89 24.18
N ILE A 75 35.52 8.65 25.11
CA ILE A 75 36.29 9.58 25.98
C ILE A 75 37.42 8.88 26.77
N PRO A 76 37.27 7.65 27.30
CA PRO A 76 38.38 6.95 27.96
C PRO A 76 39.59 6.67 27.06
N THR A 77 39.42 6.70 25.73
CA THR A 77 40.49 6.49 24.75
C THR A 77 41.29 7.76 24.43
N CYS A 78 40.83 8.93 24.89
CA CYS A 78 41.55 10.19 24.68
C CYS A 78 42.90 10.20 25.41
N VAL A 79 43.94 10.72 24.75
CA VAL A 79 45.31 10.82 25.30
C VAL A 79 45.33 11.62 26.62
N ASP A 80 44.50 12.66 26.72
CA ASP A 80 44.45 13.56 27.87
C ASP A 80 43.62 13.02 29.05
N TYR A 81 42.96 11.87 28.91
CA TYR A 81 42.07 11.30 29.93
C TYR A 81 42.79 11.07 31.27
N LYS A 82 44.03 10.54 31.22
CA LYS A 82 44.85 10.28 32.41
C LYS A 82 45.38 11.57 33.06
N LYS A 83 45.51 12.65 32.29
CA LYS A 83 46.02 13.97 32.73
C LYS A 83 44.89 14.99 32.99
N ALA A 84 43.64 14.52 33.08
CA ALA A 84 42.47 15.36 33.24
C ALA A 84 42.53 16.24 34.50
N SER A 85 42.14 17.51 34.34
CA SER A 85 42.00 18.46 35.45
C SER A 85 40.84 18.08 36.39
N VAL A 86 40.82 18.63 37.60
CA VAL A 86 39.73 18.41 38.57
C VAL A 86 38.37 18.83 37.98
N ALA A 87 38.31 19.96 37.28
CA ALA A 87 37.10 20.45 36.63
C ALA A 87 36.60 19.50 35.53
N GLN A 88 37.52 18.94 34.73
CA GLN A 88 37.19 17.97 33.68
C GLN A 88 36.68 16.65 34.25
N LYS A 89 37.24 16.19 35.38
CA LYS A 89 36.77 15.00 36.08
C LYS A 89 35.37 15.19 36.66
N ALA A 90 35.05 16.39 37.16
CA ALA A 90 33.70 16.74 37.59
C ALA A 90 32.71 16.73 36.42
N GLN A 91 33.03 17.39 35.30
CA GLN A 91 32.20 17.39 34.09
C GLN A 91 31.93 15.97 33.56
N LEU A 92 32.95 15.10 33.58
CA LEU A 92 32.78 13.70 33.19
C LEU A 92 31.88 12.92 34.17
N SER A 93 31.98 13.20 35.47
CA SER A 93 31.10 12.59 36.47
C SER A 93 29.64 12.99 36.25
N ASP A 94 29.38 14.26 35.97
CA ASP A 94 28.03 14.75 35.68
C ASP A 94 27.49 14.20 34.37
N ALA A 95 28.32 14.11 33.33
CA ALA A 95 27.95 13.46 32.07
C ALA A 95 27.61 11.98 32.26
N ARG A 96 28.35 11.24 33.11
CA ARG A 96 28.03 9.84 33.45
C ARG A 96 26.71 9.71 34.21
N LYS A 97 26.41 10.61 35.15
CA LYS A 97 25.10 10.67 35.81
C LYS A 97 23.97 10.97 34.81
N ALA A 98 24.22 11.86 33.86
CA ALA A 98 23.26 12.16 32.79
C ALA A 98 22.98 10.93 31.91
N VAL A 99 24.02 10.15 31.54
CA VAL A 99 23.84 8.85 30.86
C VAL A 99 22.97 7.93 31.71
N GLN A 100 23.28 7.76 33.00
CA GLN A 100 22.52 6.87 33.89
C GLN A 100 21.04 7.27 33.99
N LYS A 101 20.75 8.56 34.09
CA LYS A 101 19.37 9.08 34.10
C LYS A 101 18.65 8.82 32.78
N ASN A 102 19.32 9.03 31.67
CA ASN A 102 18.72 8.94 30.34
C ASN A 102 18.56 7.49 29.84
N LEU A 103 19.23 6.51 30.46
CA LEU A 103 18.98 5.08 30.20
C LEU A 103 17.52 4.70 30.45
N ALA A 104 16.90 5.22 31.51
CA ALA A 104 15.48 4.98 31.79
C ALA A 104 14.56 5.52 30.67
N LYS A 105 14.92 6.66 30.05
CA LYS A 105 14.19 7.21 28.90
C LYS A 105 14.34 6.32 27.67
N LEU A 106 15.55 5.83 27.40
CA LEU A 106 15.81 4.90 26.30
C LEU A 106 14.97 3.62 26.46
N GLU A 107 14.93 3.05 27.66
CA GLU A 107 14.09 1.86 27.94
C GLU A 107 12.60 2.13 27.71
N GLN A 108 12.12 3.31 28.11
CA GLN A 108 10.72 3.71 27.92
C GLN A 108 10.36 3.97 26.44
N TRP A 109 11.27 4.54 25.65
CA TRP A 109 11.01 4.88 24.25
C TRP A 109 11.22 3.69 23.30
N LYS A 110 12.08 2.74 23.68
CA LYS A 110 12.36 1.52 22.92
C LYS A 110 11.10 0.83 22.39
N PRO A 111 10.08 0.48 23.21
CA PRO A 111 8.87 -0.19 22.71
C PRO A 111 8.05 0.67 21.75
N LYS A 112 8.01 1.99 21.95
CA LYS A 112 7.27 2.92 21.08
C LYS A 112 7.89 3.01 19.69
N ILE A 113 9.22 3.11 19.63
CA ILE A 113 9.97 3.15 18.38
C ILE A 113 9.86 1.80 17.66
N SER A 114 10.01 0.68 18.39
CA SER A 114 9.76 -0.67 17.85
C SER A 114 8.39 -0.81 17.22
N GLN A 115 7.34 -0.39 17.93
CA GLN A 115 5.97 -0.50 17.44
C GLN A 115 5.74 0.36 16.19
N ASN A 116 6.31 1.57 16.14
CA ASN A 116 6.19 2.44 14.97
C ASN A 116 6.90 1.83 13.75
N TYR A 117 8.10 1.30 13.94
CA TYR A 117 8.83 0.57 12.90
C TYR A 117 8.10 -0.68 12.44
N GLU A 118 7.53 -1.46 13.37
CA GLU A 118 6.79 -2.68 13.05
C GLU A 118 5.50 -2.39 12.27
N ARG A 119 4.78 -1.31 12.61
CA ARG A 119 3.62 -0.87 11.80
C ARG A 119 4.05 -0.48 10.39
N TYR A 120 5.15 0.26 10.27
CA TYR A 120 5.70 0.64 8.97
C TYR A 120 6.13 -0.58 8.16
N THR A 121 6.85 -1.53 8.74
CA THR A 121 7.28 -2.76 8.04
C THR A 121 6.10 -3.66 7.70
N GLN A 122 5.09 -3.79 8.57
CA GLN A 122 3.87 -4.52 8.25
C GLN A 122 3.09 -3.86 7.11
N ALA A 123 3.03 -2.52 7.05
CA ALA A 123 2.38 -1.81 5.95
C ALA A 123 3.12 -2.05 4.63
N VAL A 124 4.46 -1.96 4.64
CA VAL A 124 5.31 -2.27 3.49
C VAL A 124 5.18 -3.74 3.09
N GLN A 125 5.23 -4.67 4.03
CA GLN A 125 5.06 -6.10 3.78
C GLN A 125 3.67 -6.45 3.26
N ARG A 126 2.61 -5.78 3.71
CA ARG A 126 1.27 -5.97 3.14
C ARG A 126 1.23 -5.50 1.69
N ARG A 127 1.86 -4.37 1.39
CA ARG A 127 2.00 -3.86 0.03
C ARG A 127 2.82 -4.82 -0.84
N ASP A 128 3.94 -5.31 -0.34
CA ASP A 128 4.84 -6.21 -1.05
C ASP A 128 4.24 -7.61 -1.19
N ALA A 129 3.50 -8.10 -0.19
CA ALA A 129 2.78 -9.36 -0.25
C ALA A 129 1.59 -9.27 -1.21
N GLU A 130 0.89 -8.15 -1.28
CA GLU A 130 -0.12 -7.91 -2.31
C GLU A 130 0.53 -7.87 -3.70
N ASN A 131 1.68 -7.19 -3.85
CA ASN A 131 2.45 -7.21 -5.09
C ASN A 131 2.93 -8.62 -5.46
N GLN A 132 3.43 -9.40 -4.49
CA GLN A 132 3.86 -10.79 -4.69
C GLN A 132 2.70 -11.75 -4.92
N ARG A 133 1.51 -11.50 -4.37
CA ARG A 133 0.29 -12.25 -4.70
C ARG A 133 -0.14 -11.94 -6.12
N VAL A 134 -0.10 -10.68 -6.51
CA VAL A 134 -0.30 -10.26 -7.91
C VAL A 134 0.77 -10.87 -8.83
N GLU A 135 2.01 -11.06 -8.38
CA GLU A 135 3.08 -11.75 -9.13
C GLU A 135 2.96 -13.27 -9.15
N ALA A 136 2.56 -13.92 -8.05
CA ALA A 136 2.32 -15.36 -8.00
C ALA A 136 1.07 -15.75 -8.80
N GLU A 137 0.04 -14.90 -8.79
CA GLU A 137 -1.09 -14.99 -9.73
C GLU A 137 -0.65 -14.80 -11.20
N ARG A 138 0.53 -14.20 -11.47
CA ARG A 138 1.15 -14.19 -12.82
C ARG A 138 1.98 -15.44 -13.12
N GLU A 139 2.57 -16.10 -12.12
CA GLU A 139 3.38 -17.32 -12.31
C GLU A 139 2.52 -18.59 -12.44
N ASP A 140 1.40 -18.70 -11.73
CA ASP A 140 0.44 -19.81 -11.90
C ASP A 140 -0.38 -19.72 -13.21
N ASP A 141 -0.39 -18.57 -13.90
CA ASP A 141 -1.08 -18.34 -15.19
C ASP A 141 -0.26 -18.81 -16.42
N PHE A 142 0.95 -19.36 -16.23
CA PHE A 142 1.72 -20.05 -17.27
C PHE A 142 1.48 -21.57 -17.32
N GLY A 143 0.45 -22.06 -16.62
CA GLY A 143 -0.08 -23.42 -16.73
C GLY A 143 -1.44 -23.43 -17.41
N PHE A 144 -1.50 -23.84 -18.68
CA PHE A 144 -2.74 -24.08 -19.43
C PHE A 144 -3.80 -24.84 -18.60
N GLY A 145 -4.92 -24.18 -18.32
CA GLY A 145 -6.04 -24.74 -17.55
C GLY A 145 -7.32 -23.87 -17.52
N ASP A 146 -7.88 -23.60 -18.70
CA ASP A 146 -9.31 -23.36 -19.02
C ASP A 146 -10.22 -22.65 -17.98
N SER A 147 -10.44 -21.34 -18.16
CA SER A 147 -11.75 -20.63 -18.00
C SER A 147 -11.65 -19.09 -18.00
N GLY A 148 -10.48 -18.50 -18.28
CA GLY A 148 -10.33 -17.05 -18.48
C GLY A 148 -9.98 -16.67 -19.91
N GLN A 149 -10.73 -15.77 -20.53
CA GLN A 149 -10.37 -15.22 -21.85
C GLN A 149 -9.33 -14.14 -21.67
N VAL A 150 -8.16 -14.35 -22.28
CA VAL A 150 -7.08 -13.37 -22.30
C VAL A 150 -7.36 -12.32 -23.36
N ILE A 151 -7.31 -11.04 -22.99
CA ILE A 151 -7.66 -9.91 -23.86
C ILE A 151 -6.41 -9.03 -24.10
N ASP A 152 -6.11 -8.73 -25.36
CA ASP A 152 -5.26 -7.58 -25.70
C ASP A 152 -6.11 -6.30 -25.67
N ALA A 153 -5.80 -5.39 -24.73
CA ALA A 153 -6.52 -4.13 -24.56
C ALA A 153 -6.41 -3.19 -25.78
N ASN A 154 -5.33 -3.29 -26.56
CA ASN A 154 -5.13 -2.49 -27.76
C ASN A 154 -6.03 -2.97 -28.92
N GLU A 155 -6.22 -4.28 -29.05
CA GLU A 155 -7.11 -4.90 -30.03
C GLU A 155 -8.59 -4.77 -29.62
N HIS A 156 -8.89 -4.94 -28.34
CA HIS A 156 -10.26 -4.98 -27.81
C HIS A 156 -10.60 -3.77 -26.93
N ARG A 157 -10.30 -2.57 -27.41
CA ARG A 157 -10.53 -1.31 -26.67
C ARG A 157 -11.95 -1.16 -26.12
N GLN A 158 -12.97 -1.43 -26.94
CA GLN A 158 -14.37 -1.26 -26.51
C GLN A 158 -14.76 -2.22 -25.37
N LEU A 159 -14.33 -3.48 -25.47
CA LEU A 159 -14.57 -4.48 -24.43
C LEU A 159 -13.86 -4.09 -23.13
N ALA A 160 -12.64 -3.53 -23.21
CA ALA A 160 -11.93 -3.03 -22.05
C ALA A 160 -12.68 -1.88 -21.36
N VAL A 161 -13.25 -0.96 -22.14
CA VAL A 161 -14.10 0.12 -21.63
C VAL A 161 -15.36 -0.41 -20.95
N ASP A 162 -16.03 -1.39 -21.56
CA ASP A 162 -17.26 -1.97 -21.01
C ASP A 162 -17.01 -2.74 -19.71
N LEU A 163 -15.90 -3.49 -19.63
CA LEU A 163 -15.45 -4.16 -18.41
C LEU A 163 -15.14 -3.17 -17.30
N ALA A 164 -14.45 -2.07 -17.65
CA ALA A 164 -14.16 -0.99 -16.70
C ALA A 164 -15.45 -0.39 -16.12
N HIS A 165 -16.42 -0.06 -16.97
CA HIS A 165 -17.70 0.50 -16.54
C HIS A 165 -18.45 -0.44 -15.60
N ARG A 166 -18.50 -1.73 -15.92
CA ARG A 166 -19.17 -2.74 -15.10
C ARG A 166 -18.53 -2.85 -13.72
N GLU A 167 -17.21 -2.94 -13.67
CA GLU A 167 -16.49 -3.12 -12.41
C GLU A 167 -16.49 -1.85 -11.54
N ILE A 168 -16.35 -0.66 -12.13
CA ILE A 168 -16.45 0.60 -11.40
C ILE A 168 -17.85 0.77 -10.77
N GLN A 169 -18.91 0.44 -11.52
CA GLN A 169 -20.28 0.46 -10.99
C GLN A 169 -20.48 -0.53 -9.85
N ARG A 170 -19.93 -1.75 -9.97
CA ARG A 170 -19.97 -2.77 -8.92
C ARG A 170 -19.31 -2.26 -7.63
N ARG A 171 -18.12 -1.67 -7.72
CA ARG A 171 -17.40 -1.10 -6.56
C ARG A 171 -18.17 0.04 -5.91
N HIS A 172 -18.74 0.95 -6.71
CA HIS A 172 -19.54 2.05 -6.21
C HIS A 172 -20.80 1.56 -5.47
N ALA A 173 -21.48 0.55 -6.00
CA ALA A 173 -22.66 -0.05 -5.35
C ALA A 173 -22.31 -0.67 -3.98
N THR A 174 -21.21 -1.44 -3.91
CA THR A 174 -20.71 -2.04 -2.66
C THR A 174 -20.36 -0.98 -1.62
N ARG A 175 -19.69 0.11 -2.03
CA ARG A 175 -19.35 1.23 -1.13
C ARG A 175 -20.59 1.97 -0.62
N GLN A 176 -21.59 2.18 -1.49
CA GLN A 176 -22.83 2.85 -1.11
C GLN A 176 -23.66 1.99 -0.13
N ASP A 177 -23.69 0.67 -0.32
CA ASP A 177 -24.32 -0.25 0.63
C ASP A 177 -23.62 -0.20 2.00
N LEU A 178 -22.28 -0.26 2.02
CA LEU A 178 -21.51 -0.15 3.25
C LEU A 178 -21.77 1.19 3.98
N GLY A 179 -21.78 2.31 3.26
CA GLY A 179 -22.07 3.63 3.81
C GLY A 179 -23.51 3.75 4.36
N LYS A 180 -24.49 3.13 3.71
CA LYS A 180 -25.88 3.07 4.22
C LYS A 180 -25.99 2.24 5.49
N ARG A 181 -25.24 1.14 5.60
CA ARG A 181 -25.25 0.28 6.80
C ARG A 181 -24.56 0.94 7.99
N LEU A 182 -23.53 1.74 7.75
CA LEU A 182 -22.85 2.53 8.78
C LEU A 182 -23.67 3.73 9.27
N SER A 183 -24.52 4.33 8.41
CA SER A 183 -25.35 5.49 8.78
C SER A 183 -26.68 5.12 9.48
N GLN A 184 -27.10 3.85 9.46
CA GLN A 184 -28.33 3.39 10.13
C GLN A 184 -28.13 3.02 11.62
N HIS A 185 -26.90 3.05 12.14
CA HIS A 185 -26.61 2.84 13.56
C HIS A 185 -25.99 4.11 14.17
N PRO A 186 -26.72 4.88 15.01
CA PRO A 186 -26.12 5.96 15.78
C PRO A 186 -25.13 5.39 16.79
N ALA A 187 -24.03 6.11 16.99
CA ALA A 187 -22.92 5.72 17.83
C ALA A 187 -23.31 5.45 19.30
N ASP A 188 -23.13 4.21 19.73
CA ASP A 188 -22.63 3.90 21.07
C ASP A 188 -21.22 3.32 20.90
N GLY A 189 -20.24 4.09 21.34
CA GLY A 189 -18.82 3.82 21.12
C GLY A 189 -18.37 2.62 21.95
N GLU A 190 -18.32 1.44 21.33
CA GLU A 190 -17.36 0.36 21.63
C GLU A 190 -17.41 -0.83 20.66
N ASP A 191 -18.31 -0.86 19.66
CA ASP A 191 -18.60 -2.09 18.90
C ASP A 191 -18.31 -2.07 17.38
N VAL A 192 -17.38 -1.24 16.91
CA VAL A 192 -16.97 -1.24 15.48
C VAL A 192 -16.00 -2.39 15.18
N SER A 193 -15.16 -2.77 16.15
CA SER A 193 -14.17 -3.84 16.01
C SER A 193 -14.82 -5.23 15.84
N GLN A 194 -15.89 -5.52 16.59
CA GLN A 194 -16.56 -6.84 16.49
C GLN A 194 -17.40 -6.95 15.23
N SER A 195 -18.01 -5.86 14.77
CA SER A 195 -18.80 -5.84 13.52
C SER A 195 -17.92 -6.15 12.30
N VAL A 196 -16.75 -5.51 12.17
CA VAL A 196 -15.77 -5.78 11.09
C VAL A 196 -15.22 -7.20 11.16
N GLN A 197 -14.93 -7.70 12.38
CA GLN A 197 -14.49 -9.09 12.58
C GLN A 197 -15.59 -10.12 12.25
N SER A 198 -16.86 -9.79 12.48
CA SER A 198 -18.01 -10.65 12.16
C SER A 198 -18.26 -10.73 10.65
N ILE A 199 -18.03 -9.64 9.91
CA ILE A 199 -18.11 -9.59 8.44
C ILE A 199 -16.95 -10.40 7.83
N GLY A 200 -15.74 -10.24 8.36
CA GLY A 200 -14.57 -11.05 7.96
C GLY A 200 -14.77 -12.55 8.19
N ARG A 201 -15.40 -12.94 9.31
CA ARG A 201 -15.78 -14.35 9.56
C ARG A 201 -16.83 -14.87 8.60
N ARG A 202 -17.87 -14.09 8.28
CA ARG A 202 -18.95 -14.51 7.37
C ARG A 202 -18.49 -14.65 5.91
N LEU A 203 -17.58 -13.78 5.46
CA LEU A 203 -16.98 -13.90 4.13
C LEU A 203 -16.08 -15.14 4.03
N ASN A 204 -15.32 -15.44 5.08
CA ASN A 204 -14.49 -16.64 5.14
C ASN A 204 -15.33 -17.94 5.21
N GLU A 205 -16.47 -17.90 5.92
CA GLU A 205 -17.44 -19.01 5.97
C GLU A 205 -18.14 -19.26 4.62
N GLN A 206 -18.48 -18.20 3.87
CA GLN A 206 -19.03 -18.33 2.51
C GLN A 206 -18.01 -18.89 1.52
N SER A 207 -16.73 -18.50 1.65
CA SER A 207 -15.65 -19.04 0.82
C SER A 207 -15.42 -20.54 1.06
N HIS A 208 -15.50 -20.99 2.33
CA HIS A 208 -15.37 -22.41 2.66
C HIS A 208 -16.59 -23.26 2.28
N GLN A 209 -17.79 -22.68 2.18
CA GLN A 209 -18.97 -23.37 1.66
C GLN A 209 -18.92 -23.55 0.13
N ALA A 210 -18.37 -22.58 -0.60
CA ALA A 210 -18.15 -22.69 -2.05
C ALA A 210 -17.10 -23.78 -2.37
N ASP A 211 -15.99 -23.83 -1.63
CA ASP A 211 -14.94 -24.85 -1.80
C ASP A 211 -15.41 -26.28 -1.49
N ARG A 212 -16.37 -26.45 -0.56
CA ARG A 212 -16.96 -27.77 -0.27
C ARG A 212 -17.88 -28.28 -1.38
N GLN A 213 -18.54 -27.38 -2.12
CA GLN A 213 -19.41 -27.77 -3.25
C GLN A 213 -18.60 -28.10 -4.51
N ILE A 214 -17.43 -27.48 -4.71
CA ILE A 214 -16.52 -27.77 -5.83
C ILE A 214 -15.89 -29.17 -5.65
N ARG A 215 -15.39 -29.49 -4.44
CA ARG A 215 -14.78 -30.81 -4.15
C ARG A 215 -15.73 -32.01 -4.26
N GLN A 216 -17.05 -31.81 -4.21
CA GLN A 216 -18.02 -32.90 -4.40
C GLN A 216 -18.34 -33.19 -5.88
N ARG A 217 -18.05 -32.26 -6.80
CA ARG A 217 -18.28 -32.48 -8.25
C ARG A 217 -17.17 -33.25 -8.95
N ASP A 218 -15.93 -33.16 -8.46
CA ASP A 218 -14.77 -33.80 -9.11
C ASP A 218 -14.59 -35.30 -8.78
N TYR A 219 -15.50 -35.91 -8.02
CA TYR A 219 -15.45 -37.33 -7.67
C TYR A 219 -16.21 -38.28 -8.63
N GLN A 220 -16.64 -37.82 -9.81
CA GLN A 220 -17.39 -38.68 -10.75
C GLN A 220 -16.88 -38.74 -12.20
N VAL A 221 -15.77 -38.10 -12.56
CA VAL A 221 -15.30 -38.12 -13.96
C VAL A 221 -13.78 -38.26 -14.01
N HIS A 222 -13.27 -39.49 -13.88
CA HIS A 222 -12.18 -40.05 -14.70
C HIS A 222 -11.75 -41.40 -14.09
N ASN A 223 -12.20 -42.48 -14.74
CA ASN A 223 -11.63 -43.80 -14.60
C ASN A 223 -11.17 -44.18 -16.01
N ASP A 224 -9.86 -44.22 -16.24
CA ASP A 224 -9.20 -45.22 -17.10
C ASP A 224 -7.67 -44.96 -17.22
N ASN A 225 -6.91 -45.99 -16.82
CA ASN A 225 -5.62 -46.46 -17.34
C ASN A 225 -4.39 -45.51 -17.45
N LEU A 226 -3.43 -45.64 -16.51
CA LEU A 226 -2.02 -46.09 -16.73
C LEU A 226 -1.21 -46.12 -15.38
N PRO A 227 0.02 -46.70 -15.30
CA PRO A 227 0.39 -47.65 -14.25
C PRO A 227 1.07 -47.07 -12.99
N THR A 228 0.95 -47.86 -11.94
CA THR A 228 1.29 -47.67 -10.53
C THR A 228 2.81 -47.71 -10.26
N GLN A 229 3.32 -46.71 -9.52
CA GLN A 229 4.46 -46.87 -8.61
C GLN A 229 3.98 -46.55 -7.19
N THR A 230 3.86 -47.60 -6.40
CA THR A 230 3.22 -47.65 -5.08
C THR A 230 4.20 -47.21 -3.99
N TYR A 231 3.93 -46.11 -3.29
CA TYR A 231 4.49 -45.88 -1.95
C TYR A 231 3.41 -46.20 -0.92
N ASN A 232 3.67 -47.21 -0.09
CA ASN A 232 2.73 -47.80 0.86
C ASN A 232 2.99 -47.22 2.25
N TYR A 233 2.06 -46.42 2.78
CA TYR A 233 2.15 -45.88 4.14
C TYR A 233 1.37 -46.80 5.10
N PRO A 234 1.93 -47.17 6.28
CA PRO A 234 1.27 -48.08 7.21
C PRO A 234 0.01 -47.45 7.83
N SER A 235 -1.08 -48.21 7.86
CA SER A 235 -2.38 -47.81 8.43
C SER A 235 -2.32 -47.70 9.95
N VAL A 236 -2.67 -46.54 10.49
CA VAL A 236 -2.83 -46.30 11.94
C VAL A 236 -4.27 -46.70 12.37
N PRO A 237 -4.46 -47.42 13.49
CA PRO A 237 -5.77 -47.92 13.91
C PRO A 237 -6.79 -46.82 14.22
N ALA A 238 -7.98 -46.92 13.62
CA ALA A 238 -9.14 -46.10 13.91
C ALA A 238 -9.85 -46.58 15.19
N LYS A 239 -9.32 -46.21 16.36
CA LYS A 239 -10.03 -46.05 17.65
C LYS A 239 -9.03 -45.73 18.75
N GLU A 240 -8.91 -44.44 19.10
CA GLU A 240 -8.30 -44.05 20.38
C GLU A 240 -9.35 -44.14 21.50
N SER A 241 -9.05 -45.04 22.42
CA SER A 241 -9.62 -45.14 23.75
C SER A 241 -9.30 -43.90 24.58
N SER A 242 -10.35 -43.22 25.05
CA SER A 242 -10.47 -42.59 26.36
C SER A 242 -9.19 -42.02 27.01
N MET A 243 -8.98 -40.70 26.89
CA MET A 243 -8.33 -39.95 27.97
C MET A 243 -9.40 -39.38 28.91
N ASN A 244 -9.29 -39.83 30.16
CA ASN A 244 -10.19 -39.62 31.29
C ASN A 244 -9.93 -38.25 31.95
N TRP A 245 -10.93 -37.37 31.96
CA TRP A 245 -10.92 -36.18 32.81
C TRP A 245 -11.37 -36.57 34.22
N ASN A 246 -10.40 -36.81 35.11
CA ASN A 246 -10.67 -36.93 36.55
C ASN A 246 -11.16 -35.58 37.10
N MET A 247 -12.47 -35.42 37.25
CA MET A 247 -13.04 -34.52 38.26
C MET A 247 -13.90 -35.34 39.23
N LEU A 248 -13.57 -35.17 40.51
CA LEU A 248 -14.07 -35.92 41.65
C LEU A 248 -15.60 -35.85 41.77
N ALA A 249 -16.20 -37.03 41.94
CA ALA A 249 -17.62 -37.23 42.19
C ALA A 249 -17.99 -36.87 43.64
N ILE A 250 -19.08 -36.13 43.79
CA ILE A 250 -19.86 -36.06 45.04
C ILE A 250 -21.15 -36.84 44.75
N GLN A 251 -21.34 -37.99 45.42
CA GLN A 251 -22.59 -38.75 45.38
C GLN A 251 -23.64 -38.10 46.28
N PRO A 252 -24.94 -38.31 46.00
CA PRO A 252 -25.64 -39.29 46.84
C PRO A 252 -26.70 -40.17 46.14
N SER A 253 -26.74 -41.42 46.62
CA SER A 253 -27.88 -42.32 46.87
C SER A 253 -28.99 -42.58 45.85
N SER A 254 -29.14 -43.87 45.56
CA SER A 254 -30.26 -44.57 44.91
C SER A 254 -31.58 -44.47 45.68
N THR A 255 -32.66 -44.12 44.98
CA THR A 255 -34.01 -44.68 45.18
C THR A 255 -34.73 -44.79 43.82
N LYS A 256 -35.02 -46.01 43.36
CA LYS A 256 -36.03 -46.30 42.31
C LYS A 256 -37.43 -45.99 42.88
N PRO A 257 -38.47 -45.62 42.09
CA PRO A 257 -39.27 -46.67 41.44
C PRO A 257 -40.12 -46.29 40.18
N LEU A 258 -40.58 -47.38 39.55
CA LEU A 258 -41.78 -47.57 38.70
C LEU A 258 -41.75 -47.20 37.20
N ALA A 259 -41.86 -48.27 36.41
CA ALA A 259 -42.21 -48.25 35.00
C ALA A 259 -43.69 -47.87 34.81
N TYR A 260 -43.95 -46.84 34.00
CA TYR A 260 -45.25 -46.57 33.39
C TYR A 260 -45.04 -46.52 31.88
N GLN A 261 -45.67 -47.45 31.15
CA GLN A 261 -45.81 -47.34 29.69
C GLN A 261 -46.87 -46.27 29.38
N PRO A 262 -46.61 -45.36 28.42
CA PRO A 262 -47.62 -44.40 27.97
C PRO A 262 -48.71 -45.10 27.12
N PRO A 263 -49.97 -44.62 27.17
CA PRO A 263 -51.08 -45.23 26.43
C PRO A 263 -50.99 -44.95 24.92
N SER A 264 -51.62 -45.82 24.12
CA SER A 264 -51.64 -45.71 22.65
C SER A 264 -52.48 -44.52 22.16
N LEU A 265 -51.96 -43.85 21.13
CA LEU A 265 -52.55 -42.67 20.49
C LEU A 265 -53.84 -43.02 19.73
N PRO A 266 -54.87 -42.16 19.75
CA PRO A 266 -56.09 -42.36 18.98
C PRO A 266 -55.88 -42.13 17.48
N PRO A 267 -56.69 -42.76 16.60
CA PRO A 267 -56.54 -42.64 15.15
C PRO A 267 -56.99 -41.26 14.63
N LYS A 268 -56.26 -40.79 13.62
CA LYS A 268 -56.36 -39.45 13.01
C LYS A 268 -57.65 -39.31 12.19
N GLN A 269 -58.55 -38.41 12.57
CA GLN A 269 -59.71 -38.03 11.76
C GLN A 269 -59.26 -37.19 10.56
N SER A 270 -59.69 -37.55 9.35
CA SER A 270 -59.54 -36.71 8.15
C SER A 270 -60.66 -35.67 8.11
N LEU A 271 -60.31 -34.38 8.24
CA LEU A 271 -61.20 -33.30 7.83
C LEU A 271 -60.89 -32.92 6.39
N ALA A 272 -61.95 -32.84 5.59
CA ALA A 272 -61.93 -32.50 4.18
C ALA A 272 -61.43 -31.07 3.91
N GLN A 273 -60.73 -30.93 2.79
CA GLN A 273 -60.11 -29.72 2.26
C GLN A 273 -61.14 -28.61 1.99
N THR A 274 -60.90 -27.41 2.53
CA THR A 274 -61.21 -26.14 1.84
C THR A 274 -60.19 -25.09 2.26
N THR A 275 -59.13 -24.92 1.46
CA THR A 275 -58.24 -23.74 1.54
C THR A 275 -58.71 -22.71 0.51
N PRO A 276 -58.78 -21.41 0.84
CA PRO A 276 -59.14 -20.35 -0.11
C PRO A 276 -58.05 -20.19 -1.19
N SER A 277 -58.45 -19.72 -2.37
CA SER A 277 -57.56 -19.55 -3.52
C SER A 277 -56.52 -18.45 -3.30
N ILE A 278 -55.27 -18.77 -3.67
CA ILE A 278 -54.12 -17.87 -3.69
C ILE A 278 -54.29 -16.89 -4.89
N PRO A 279 -54.01 -15.58 -4.73
CA PRO A 279 -54.10 -14.63 -5.85
C PRO A 279 -53.05 -14.94 -6.93
N PRO A 280 -53.30 -14.59 -8.21
CA PRO A 280 -52.42 -14.94 -9.30
C PRO A 280 -51.07 -14.22 -9.15
N LYS A 281 -50.00 -15.02 -9.23
CA LYS A 281 -48.61 -14.56 -9.28
C LYS A 281 -48.48 -13.67 -10.52
N GLY A 282 -48.25 -12.37 -10.33
CA GLY A 282 -47.85 -11.47 -11.40
C GLY A 282 -46.65 -12.08 -12.14
N GLN A 283 -46.67 -12.03 -13.47
CA GLN A 283 -45.59 -12.53 -14.31
C GLN A 283 -44.28 -11.93 -13.81
N ALA A 284 -43.45 -12.77 -13.19
CA ALA A 284 -42.07 -12.41 -12.94
C ALA A 284 -41.45 -12.21 -14.33
N VAL A 285 -41.11 -10.95 -14.63
CA VAL A 285 -40.19 -10.62 -15.70
C VAL A 285 -38.99 -11.54 -15.51
N ILE A 286 -38.74 -12.39 -16.49
CA ILE A 286 -37.59 -13.30 -16.49
C ILE A 286 -36.36 -12.40 -16.42
N ALA A 287 -35.80 -12.25 -15.22
CA ALA A 287 -34.46 -11.72 -15.08
C ALA A 287 -33.55 -12.68 -15.84
N PRO A 288 -32.69 -12.19 -16.76
CA PRO A 288 -31.74 -13.06 -17.41
C PRO A 288 -30.90 -13.76 -16.34
N SER A 289 -30.76 -15.07 -16.50
CA SER A 289 -29.92 -15.93 -15.67
C SER A 289 -28.53 -15.29 -15.53
N PRO A 290 -27.84 -15.40 -14.36
CA PRO A 290 -26.46 -14.94 -14.28
C PRO A 290 -25.63 -15.78 -15.26
N GLU A 291 -25.26 -15.18 -16.38
CA GLU A 291 -24.20 -15.71 -17.22
C GLU A 291 -22.98 -15.88 -16.33
N LEU A 292 -22.36 -17.05 -16.39
CA LEU A 292 -21.06 -17.33 -15.78
C LEU A 292 -20.15 -16.12 -16.02
N GLU A 293 -19.74 -15.42 -14.96
CA GLU A 293 -18.79 -14.32 -15.06
C GLU A 293 -17.50 -14.85 -15.69
N GLN A 294 -17.36 -14.70 -17.00
CA GLN A 294 -16.12 -15.02 -17.71
C GLN A 294 -15.03 -14.12 -17.12
N LYS A 295 -14.02 -14.73 -16.49
CA LYS A 295 -12.88 -14.00 -15.94
C LYS A 295 -12.02 -13.53 -17.10
N TYR A 296 -12.02 -12.24 -17.40
CA TYR A 296 -11.11 -11.67 -18.39
C TYR A 296 -9.83 -11.22 -17.72
N VAL A 297 -8.69 -11.42 -18.39
CA VAL A 297 -7.37 -10.92 -17.95
C VAL A 297 -6.70 -10.20 -19.11
N PHE A 298 -6.21 -8.98 -18.87
CA PHE A 298 -5.48 -8.21 -19.87
C PHE A 298 -4.02 -8.64 -19.94
N GLN A 299 -3.53 -8.85 -21.17
CA GLN A 299 -2.12 -9.10 -21.43
C GLN A 299 -1.30 -7.80 -21.35
N PRO A 300 -0.04 -7.85 -20.84
CA PRO A 300 0.90 -6.75 -20.93
C PRO A 300 1.12 -6.34 -22.39
N SER A 301 0.92 -5.05 -22.70
CA SER A 301 1.07 -4.52 -24.06
C SER A 301 2.47 -3.98 -24.36
N ALA A 302 3.34 -3.85 -23.36
CA ALA A 302 4.72 -3.44 -23.54
C ALA A 302 5.65 -4.00 -22.46
N PHE A 303 6.94 -3.85 -22.71
CA PHE A 303 8.02 -4.25 -21.81
C PHE A 303 8.96 -3.06 -21.60
N THR A 304 9.60 -3.03 -20.44
CA THR A 304 10.74 -2.15 -20.16
C THR A 304 11.96 -2.57 -20.97
N GLU A 305 13.00 -1.75 -20.93
CA GLU A 305 14.25 -1.95 -21.67
C GLU A 305 15.04 -3.20 -21.22
N ASN A 306 14.84 -3.65 -19.98
CA ASN A 306 15.36 -4.94 -19.47
C ASN A 306 14.40 -6.13 -19.66
N GLY A 307 13.23 -5.94 -20.31
CA GLY A 307 12.29 -7.00 -20.62
C GLY A 307 11.25 -7.31 -19.52
N THR A 308 11.11 -6.45 -18.50
CA THR A 308 10.03 -6.57 -17.50
C THR A 308 8.69 -6.17 -18.12
N PRO A 309 7.62 -6.96 -18.00
CA PRO A 309 6.31 -6.63 -18.56
C PRO A 309 5.66 -5.45 -17.83
N LEU A 310 5.04 -4.55 -18.60
CA LEU A 310 4.24 -3.44 -18.09
C LEU A 310 2.75 -3.72 -18.34
N ARG A 311 1.93 -3.64 -17.29
CA ARG A 311 0.46 -3.74 -17.43
C ARG A 311 -0.06 -2.64 -18.34
N THR A 312 -1.10 -2.93 -19.10
CA THR A 312 -1.75 -1.90 -19.91
C THR A 312 -2.39 -0.84 -19.02
N LEU A 313 -2.12 0.42 -19.33
CA LEU A 313 -2.74 1.59 -18.71
C LEU A 313 -3.73 2.21 -19.71
N LEU A 314 -5.01 2.18 -19.37
CA LEU A 314 -6.06 2.79 -20.18
C LEU A 314 -6.31 4.24 -19.76
N LEU A 315 -6.13 5.14 -20.71
CA LEU A 315 -6.26 6.59 -20.52
C LEU A 315 -7.51 7.12 -21.25
N PRO A 316 -8.41 7.85 -20.55
CA PRO A 316 -9.49 8.57 -21.21
C PRO A 316 -8.92 9.73 -22.06
N PRO A 317 -9.16 9.76 -23.39
CA PRO A 317 -8.56 10.78 -24.27
C PRO A 317 -9.04 12.21 -23.95
N ASP A 318 -10.24 12.36 -23.39
CA ASP A 318 -10.80 13.66 -23.02
C ASP A 318 -10.25 14.21 -21.69
N LEU A 319 -9.51 13.41 -20.91
CA LEU A 319 -8.91 13.81 -19.64
C LEU A 319 -7.98 15.02 -19.82
N ARG A 320 -7.17 15.00 -20.88
CA ARG A 320 -6.25 16.10 -21.19
C ARG A 320 -6.96 17.42 -21.46
N LYS A 321 -8.09 17.38 -22.18
CA LYS A 321 -8.90 18.58 -22.46
C LYS A 321 -9.52 19.14 -21.18
N ALA A 322 -10.03 18.26 -20.31
CA ALA A 322 -10.55 18.67 -19.01
C ALA A 322 -9.46 19.32 -18.15
N PHE A 323 -8.27 18.71 -18.11
CA PHE A 323 -7.10 19.27 -17.41
C PHE A 323 -6.71 20.65 -17.92
N LEU A 324 -6.56 20.82 -19.24
CA LEU A 324 -6.24 22.12 -19.85
C LEU A 324 -7.30 23.18 -19.55
N SER A 325 -8.58 22.80 -19.46
CA SER A 325 -9.62 23.73 -19.05
C SER A 325 -9.44 24.22 -17.61
N LEU A 326 -9.06 23.33 -16.68
CA LEU A 326 -8.80 23.66 -15.27
C LEU A 326 -7.51 24.47 -15.08
N ALA A 327 -6.50 24.22 -15.93
CA ALA A 327 -5.22 24.91 -15.90
C ALA A 327 -5.24 26.26 -16.63
N SER A 328 -6.25 26.51 -17.47
CA SER A 328 -6.30 27.65 -18.41
C SER A 328 -5.96 29.01 -17.79
N GLN A 329 -6.44 29.31 -16.58
CA GLN A 329 -6.15 30.57 -15.90
C GLN A 329 -4.65 30.73 -15.58
N ASN A 330 -3.99 29.65 -15.16
CA ASN A 330 -2.55 29.63 -14.90
C ASN A 330 -1.77 29.64 -16.21
N THR A 331 -2.17 28.82 -17.19
CA THR A 331 -1.54 28.76 -18.52
C THR A 331 -1.51 30.15 -19.18
N ASN A 332 -2.63 30.89 -19.14
CA ASN A 332 -2.70 32.24 -19.69
C ASN A 332 -1.79 33.26 -18.99
N ARG A 333 -1.40 32.97 -17.74
CA ARG A 333 -0.49 33.79 -16.92
C ARG A 333 0.96 33.29 -17.00
N ASN A 334 1.26 32.35 -17.90
CA ASN A 334 2.54 31.66 -17.99
C ASN A 334 2.95 31.02 -16.64
N LEU A 335 2.00 30.36 -16.00
CA LEU A 335 2.22 29.55 -14.80
C LEU A 335 1.89 28.09 -15.13
N GLU A 336 2.77 27.19 -14.72
CA GLU A 336 2.51 25.76 -14.83
C GLU A 336 1.38 25.34 -13.88
N THR A 337 0.80 24.17 -14.13
CA THR A 337 -0.15 23.51 -13.25
C THR A 337 0.09 22.02 -13.38
N CYS A 338 0.03 21.28 -12.28
CA CYS A 338 0.09 19.83 -12.23
C CYS A 338 -1.24 19.24 -11.73
N GLY A 339 -1.49 18.00 -12.14
CA GLY A 339 -2.56 17.14 -11.66
C GLY A 339 -2.07 15.70 -11.56
N ILE A 340 -2.75 14.91 -10.75
CA ILE A 340 -2.40 13.53 -10.45
C ILE A 340 -3.39 12.62 -11.15
N LEU A 341 -2.85 11.61 -11.83
CA LEU A 341 -3.62 10.60 -12.54
C LEU A 341 -3.86 9.43 -11.59
N CYS A 342 -5.12 9.25 -11.21
CA CYS A 342 -5.53 8.22 -10.27
C CYS A 342 -6.44 7.21 -10.95
N GLY A 343 -6.30 5.95 -10.55
CA GLY A 343 -6.98 4.85 -11.22
C GLY A 343 -7.18 3.61 -10.35
N THR A 344 -7.82 2.62 -10.95
CA THR A 344 -8.10 1.32 -10.32
C THR A 344 -7.58 0.18 -11.19
N VAL A 345 -7.12 -0.90 -10.55
CA VAL A 345 -6.77 -2.15 -11.24
C VAL A 345 -8.03 -2.96 -11.52
N ILE A 346 -8.22 -3.39 -12.75
CA ILE A 346 -9.31 -4.28 -13.18
C ILE A 346 -8.69 -5.30 -14.12
N SER A 347 -8.80 -6.60 -13.81
CA SER A 347 -8.34 -7.67 -14.69
C SER A 347 -6.88 -7.53 -15.16
N ASN A 348 -5.97 -7.13 -14.26
CA ASN A 348 -4.54 -6.87 -14.55
C ASN A 348 -4.25 -5.67 -15.49
N ALA A 349 -5.23 -4.79 -15.77
CA ALA A 349 -4.99 -3.50 -16.40
C ALA A 349 -5.31 -2.33 -15.45
N LEU A 350 -4.63 -1.20 -15.65
CA LEU A 350 -4.82 0.04 -14.91
C LEU A 350 -5.80 0.93 -15.67
N PHE A 351 -6.86 1.38 -15.01
CA PHE A 351 -7.84 2.29 -15.62
C PHE A 351 -7.79 3.63 -14.92
N ILE A 352 -7.35 4.67 -15.64
CA ILE A 352 -7.40 6.04 -15.14
C ILE A 352 -8.85 6.48 -15.10
N ASN A 353 -9.34 6.77 -13.89
CA ASN A 353 -10.72 7.17 -13.66
C ASN A 353 -10.84 8.43 -12.79
N HIS A 354 -9.73 8.98 -12.29
CA HIS A 354 -9.70 10.23 -11.54
C HIS A 354 -8.57 11.13 -12.02
N LEU A 355 -8.90 12.40 -12.23
CA LEU A 355 -7.94 13.49 -12.36
C LEU A 355 -8.06 14.36 -11.12
N ILE A 356 -7.05 14.34 -10.27
CA ILE A 356 -7.02 15.09 -9.02
C ILE A 356 -6.07 16.27 -9.17
N VAL A 357 -6.53 17.50 -8.93
CA VAL A 357 -5.71 18.71 -8.97
C VAL A 357 -5.44 19.14 -7.53
N PRO A 358 -4.27 18.80 -6.95
CA PRO A 358 -3.95 19.15 -5.57
C PRO A 358 -3.65 20.63 -5.41
N SER A 359 -3.72 21.10 -4.16
CA SER A 359 -3.13 22.39 -3.78
C SER A 359 -1.63 22.41 -4.10
N GLN A 360 -1.19 23.47 -4.77
CA GLN A 360 0.12 23.55 -5.39
C GLN A 360 0.63 24.98 -5.51
N THR A 361 1.95 25.12 -5.63
CA THR A 361 2.65 26.37 -5.95
C THR A 361 3.16 26.32 -7.38
N ALA A 362 2.91 27.39 -8.14
CA ALA A 362 3.21 27.44 -9.57
C ALA A 362 4.18 28.58 -9.89
N THR A 363 5.14 28.28 -10.75
CA THR A 363 6.02 29.25 -11.43
C THR A 363 5.89 29.06 -12.95
N SER A 364 6.69 29.77 -13.74
CA SER A 364 6.73 29.61 -15.20
C SER A 364 7.32 28.28 -15.68
N ASP A 365 8.03 27.58 -14.79
CA ASP A 365 8.82 26.39 -15.13
C ASP A 365 8.71 25.28 -14.05
N THR A 366 7.86 25.46 -13.02
CA THR A 366 7.63 24.45 -11.97
C THR A 366 6.19 24.48 -11.45
N CYS A 367 5.69 23.33 -11.04
CA CYS A 367 4.40 23.17 -10.35
C CYS A 367 4.52 22.13 -9.23
N ASP A 368 4.69 22.62 -8.00
CA ASP A 368 4.98 21.77 -6.83
C ASP A 368 3.76 21.67 -5.94
N THR A 369 3.36 20.44 -5.61
CA THR A 369 2.32 20.21 -4.62
C THR A 369 2.74 20.77 -3.26
N THR A 370 1.81 21.43 -2.59
CA THR A 370 2.00 21.90 -1.20
C THR A 370 1.87 20.71 -0.25
N GLU A 371 2.47 20.78 0.94
CA GLU A 371 2.35 19.73 1.97
C GLU A 371 0.87 19.44 2.30
N GLU A 372 0.04 20.47 2.40
CA GLU A 372 -1.40 20.32 2.61
C GLU A 372 -2.08 19.62 1.42
N GLY A 373 -1.64 19.93 0.20
CA GLY A 373 -2.14 19.32 -1.03
C GLY A 373 -1.79 17.84 -1.14
N ASP A 374 -0.58 17.44 -0.74
CA ASP A 374 -0.16 16.05 -0.70
C ASP A 374 -0.95 15.24 0.34
N ASN A 375 -1.19 15.82 1.53
CA ASN A 375 -1.99 15.18 2.57
C ASN A 375 -3.45 15.00 2.12
N GLU A 376 -4.08 16.04 1.56
CA GLU A 376 -5.46 15.95 1.05
C GLU A 376 -5.57 14.96 -0.14
N LEU A 377 -4.57 14.91 -1.01
CA LEU A 377 -4.46 13.92 -2.09
C LEU A 377 -4.38 12.50 -1.52
N PHE A 378 -3.52 12.28 -0.53
CA PHE A 378 -3.35 10.97 0.11
C PHE A 378 -4.67 10.49 0.74
N ASP A 379 -5.31 11.34 1.55
CA ASP A 379 -6.59 11.03 2.20
C ASP A 379 -7.69 10.74 1.18
N TYR A 380 -7.73 11.51 0.07
CA TYR A 380 -8.70 11.26 -1.00
C TYR A 380 -8.45 9.91 -1.69
N CYS A 381 -7.20 9.61 -2.03
CA CYS A 381 -6.84 8.36 -2.68
C CYS A 381 -7.14 7.13 -1.80
N ASP A 382 -6.74 7.18 -0.52
CA ASP A 382 -6.99 6.11 0.45
C ASP A 382 -8.49 5.88 0.64
N SER A 383 -9.25 6.96 0.87
CA SER A 383 -10.69 6.86 1.06
C SER A 383 -11.44 6.36 -0.18
N HIS A 384 -10.87 6.46 -1.38
CA HIS A 384 -11.49 6.03 -2.65
C HIS A 384 -10.85 4.77 -3.27
N ASP A 385 -9.93 4.11 -2.57
CA ASP A 385 -9.20 2.93 -3.05
C ASP A 385 -8.49 3.17 -4.40
N LEU A 386 -7.90 4.36 -4.56
CA LEU A 386 -7.25 4.80 -5.80
C LEU A 386 -5.74 4.58 -5.76
N LEU A 387 -5.20 4.10 -6.87
CA LEU A 387 -3.76 4.07 -7.11
C LEU A 387 -3.33 5.36 -7.81
N VAL A 388 -2.16 5.86 -7.44
CA VAL A 388 -1.48 6.95 -8.16
C VAL A 388 -0.74 6.34 -9.34
N CYS A 389 -1.24 6.60 -10.54
CA CYS A 389 -0.77 6.00 -11.79
C CYS A 389 0.13 6.93 -12.61
N GLY A 390 0.43 8.12 -12.10
CA GLY A 390 1.23 9.11 -12.80
C GLY A 390 0.73 10.52 -12.57
N TRP A 391 1.16 11.43 -13.41
CA TRP A 391 0.88 12.85 -13.29
C TRP A 391 0.77 13.52 -14.66
N ILE A 392 0.15 14.69 -14.68
CA ILE A 392 -0.06 15.52 -15.87
C ILE A 392 0.29 16.97 -15.52
N HIS A 393 1.03 17.66 -16.38
CA HIS A 393 1.33 19.07 -16.18
C HIS A 393 1.34 19.87 -17.47
N THR A 394 1.33 21.20 -17.34
CA THR A 394 1.39 22.12 -18.49
C THR A 394 2.77 22.73 -18.65
N HIS A 395 3.23 22.83 -19.88
CA HIS A 395 4.25 23.77 -20.33
C HIS A 395 3.56 24.93 -21.08
N PRO A 396 3.30 26.09 -20.43
CA PRO A 396 2.53 27.15 -21.07
C PRO A 396 3.18 27.73 -22.33
N THR A 397 4.53 27.75 -22.37
CA THR A 397 5.30 28.31 -23.50
C THR A 397 6.37 27.37 -24.03
N GLN A 398 6.86 26.45 -23.21
CA GLN A 398 7.93 25.51 -23.54
C GLN A 398 7.42 24.37 -24.43
N THR A 399 8.34 23.72 -25.16
CA THR A 399 8.02 22.56 -26.00
C THR A 399 7.58 21.35 -25.18
N CYS A 400 6.98 20.36 -25.84
CA CYS A 400 6.59 19.10 -25.20
C CYS A 400 7.81 18.19 -25.00
N PHE A 401 8.35 18.16 -23.77
CA PHE A 401 9.45 17.28 -23.35
C PHE A 401 9.44 17.13 -21.82
N LEU A 402 10.19 16.16 -21.28
CA LEU A 402 10.44 16.11 -19.83
C LEU A 402 11.66 16.96 -19.46
N SER A 403 11.44 18.01 -18.67
CA SER A 403 12.51 18.82 -18.08
C SER A 403 13.36 18.01 -17.09
N SER A 404 14.53 18.54 -16.70
CA SER A 404 15.34 17.91 -15.64
C SER A 404 14.52 17.70 -14.37
N ARG A 405 13.69 18.67 -13.97
CA ARG A 405 12.79 18.54 -12.81
C ARG A 405 11.74 17.45 -13.03
N ASP A 406 11.18 17.36 -14.23
CA ASP A 406 10.13 16.40 -14.55
C ASP A 406 10.67 14.97 -14.52
N LEU A 407 11.92 14.77 -14.94
CA LEU A 407 12.60 13.47 -14.84
C LEU A 407 12.70 13.02 -13.38
N HIS A 408 13.16 13.89 -12.49
CA HIS A 408 13.27 13.58 -11.05
C HIS A 408 11.90 13.33 -10.40
N THR A 409 10.89 14.12 -10.77
CA THR A 409 9.52 13.92 -10.30
C THR A 409 8.96 12.59 -10.78
N SER A 410 9.11 12.28 -12.08
CA SER A 410 8.65 11.03 -12.68
C SER A 410 9.36 9.82 -12.12
N ALA A 411 10.65 9.92 -11.75
CA ALA A 411 11.37 8.84 -11.09
C ALA A 411 10.73 8.43 -9.76
N GLY A 412 10.23 9.41 -8.98
CA GLY A 412 9.52 9.15 -7.72
C GLY A 412 8.20 8.40 -7.90
N TYR A 413 7.46 8.67 -8.97
CA TYR A 413 6.25 7.90 -9.30
C TYR A 413 6.60 6.51 -9.83
N GLN A 414 7.57 6.42 -10.75
CA GLN A 414 7.87 5.17 -11.45
C GLN A 414 8.55 4.12 -10.56
N ILE A 415 9.25 4.54 -9.50
CA ILE A 415 9.77 3.61 -8.49
C ILE A 415 8.66 3.01 -7.61
N MET A 416 7.53 3.72 -7.45
CA MET A 416 6.37 3.21 -6.71
C MET A 416 5.45 2.34 -7.59
N LEU A 417 5.34 2.70 -8.87
CA LEU A 417 4.55 1.99 -9.86
C LEU A 417 5.30 1.99 -11.21
N PRO A 418 5.83 0.85 -11.69
CA PRO A 418 6.60 0.79 -12.93
C PRO A 418 5.85 1.33 -14.16
N GLU A 419 4.52 1.19 -14.18
CA GLU A 419 3.65 1.69 -15.24
C GLU A 419 3.32 3.19 -15.14
N ALA A 420 3.89 3.92 -14.17
CA ALA A 420 3.60 5.34 -14.00
C ALA A 420 3.99 6.16 -15.24
N ILE A 421 3.14 7.14 -15.58
CA ILE A 421 3.34 8.01 -16.76
C ILE A 421 3.38 9.49 -16.38
N ALA A 422 4.03 10.28 -17.23
CA ALA A 422 4.04 11.73 -17.18
C ALA A 422 3.42 12.28 -18.46
N ILE A 423 2.30 12.98 -18.34
CA ILE A 423 1.65 13.65 -19.46
C ILE A 423 2.06 15.13 -19.47
N VAL A 424 2.69 15.58 -20.56
CA VAL A 424 3.05 17.00 -20.72
C VAL A 424 2.08 17.63 -21.70
N CYS A 425 1.48 18.76 -21.33
CA CYS A 425 0.61 19.54 -22.20
C CYS A 425 1.31 20.85 -22.58
N ALA A 426 1.65 21.02 -23.86
CA ALA A 426 2.32 22.19 -24.40
C ALA A 426 1.40 22.94 -25.38
N PRO A 427 0.34 23.62 -24.90
CA PRO A 427 -0.76 24.11 -25.75
C PRO A 427 -0.35 25.14 -26.80
N SER A 428 0.81 25.79 -26.64
CA SER A 428 1.34 26.76 -27.61
C SER A 428 2.30 26.15 -28.63
N GLN A 429 2.53 24.83 -28.59
CA GLN A 429 3.58 24.15 -29.35
C GLN A 429 3.02 22.99 -30.20
N ASN A 430 3.87 22.44 -31.07
CA ASN A 430 3.58 21.25 -31.86
C ASN A 430 4.72 20.23 -31.71
N PRO A 431 4.48 19.03 -31.13
CA PRO A 431 3.19 18.53 -30.65
C PRO A 431 2.67 19.31 -29.44
N ASP A 432 1.34 19.40 -29.32
CA ASP A 432 0.65 20.14 -28.25
C ASP A 432 0.60 19.36 -26.91
N TRP A 433 1.05 18.11 -26.92
CA TRP A 433 1.14 17.24 -25.75
C TRP A 433 1.97 15.97 -26.04
N GLY A 434 2.27 15.20 -24.99
CA GLY A 434 2.94 13.90 -25.08
C GLY A 434 2.78 13.09 -23.80
N ILE A 435 2.96 11.78 -23.88
CA ILE A 435 2.96 10.88 -22.73
C ILE A 435 4.31 10.17 -22.65
N PHE A 436 4.96 10.30 -21.51
CA PHE A 436 6.31 9.81 -21.32
C PHE A 436 6.42 8.88 -20.11
N ARG A 437 7.46 8.05 -20.12
CA ARG A 437 7.97 7.33 -18.96
C ARG A 437 9.50 7.36 -18.97
N LEU A 438 10.13 7.16 -17.82
CA LEU A 438 11.57 6.90 -17.79
C LEU A 438 11.88 5.53 -18.38
N THR A 439 13.00 5.41 -19.07
CA THR A 439 13.54 4.11 -19.47
C THR A 439 14.06 3.38 -18.24
N ASP A 440 13.94 2.05 -18.20
CA ASP A 440 14.36 1.23 -17.07
C ASP A 440 14.97 -0.08 -17.56
N PRO A 441 16.32 -0.16 -17.67
CA PRO A 441 17.33 0.92 -17.63
C PRO A 441 17.44 1.72 -18.97
N PRO A 442 18.19 2.84 -19.06
CA PRO A 442 19.05 3.45 -18.03
C PRO A 442 18.42 4.62 -17.26
N GLY A 443 17.27 5.12 -17.68
CA GLY A 443 16.67 6.36 -17.17
C GLY A 443 16.43 6.39 -15.67
N LEU A 444 15.56 5.50 -15.19
CA LEU A 444 15.18 5.41 -13.79
C LEU A 444 16.39 5.28 -12.85
N PRO A 445 17.30 4.30 -13.02
CA PRO A 445 18.47 4.19 -12.14
C PRO A 445 19.41 5.39 -12.23
N HIS A 446 19.59 6.00 -13.41
CA HIS A 446 20.45 7.17 -13.57
C HIS A 446 19.90 8.41 -12.85
N VAL A 447 18.59 8.66 -12.95
CA VAL A 447 17.94 9.82 -12.30
C VAL A 447 17.94 9.63 -10.79
N LEU A 448 17.63 8.43 -10.29
CA LEU A 448 17.67 8.12 -8.84
C LEU A 448 19.06 8.26 -8.22
N ALA A 449 20.13 8.01 -8.98
CA ALA A 449 21.51 8.17 -8.53
C ALA A 449 22.06 9.61 -8.68
N CYS A 450 21.26 10.55 -9.20
CA CYS A 450 21.74 11.90 -9.47
C CYS A 450 21.71 12.79 -8.21
N GLU A 451 22.89 13.25 -7.77
CA GLU A 451 23.05 14.17 -6.63
C GLU A 451 23.36 15.62 -7.04
N LYS A 452 23.17 15.97 -8.32
CA LYS A 452 23.49 17.32 -8.82
C LYS A 452 22.59 18.37 -8.16
N LYS A 453 23.19 19.45 -7.68
CA LYS A 453 22.47 20.57 -7.08
C LYS A 453 22.02 21.55 -8.16
N GLY A 454 20.80 22.05 -8.02
CA GLY A 454 20.20 23.03 -8.94
C GLY A 454 18.89 22.51 -9.52
N LEU A 455 17.94 23.43 -9.67
CA LEU A 455 16.57 23.13 -10.11
C LEU A 455 16.52 22.48 -11.50
N PHE A 456 17.39 22.95 -12.41
CA PHE A 456 17.56 22.40 -13.74
C PHE A 456 19.04 22.11 -13.97
N HIS A 457 19.35 20.86 -14.33
CA HIS A 457 20.71 20.45 -14.66
C HIS A 457 20.72 19.41 -15.79
N PRO A 458 21.74 19.43 -16.67
CA PRO A 458 21.84 18.43 -17.71
C PRO A 458 22.26 17.08 -17.13
N HIS A 459 21.71 16.01 -17.69
CA HIS A 459 22.15 14.64 -17.46
C HIS A 459 23.13 14.21 -18.57
N SER A 460 24.12 13.39 -18.21
CA SER A 460 25.15 12.92 -19.14
C SER A 460 24.71 11.70 -19.95
N GLU A 461 23.75 10.95 -19.42
CA GLU A 461 23.18 9.76 -20.07
C GLU A 461 22.12 10.17 -21.09
N SER A 462 22.09 9.47 -22.22
CA SER A 462 21.06 9.66 -23.25
C SER A 462 19.89 8.71 -23.04
N HIS A 463 18.78 8.94 -23.75
CA HIS A 463 17.60 8.06 -23.72
C HIS A 463 17.05 7.80 -22.31
N LEU A 464 17.04 8.83 -21.46
CA LEU A 464 16.53 8.74 -20.08
C LEU A 464 15.02 8.51 -20.00
N TYR A 465 14.29 8.89 -21.04
CA TYR A 465 12.85 8.73 -21.11
C TYR A 465 12.44 8.40 -22.55
N THR A 466 11.23 7.85 -22.69
CA THR A 466 10.64 7.46 -23.96
C THR A 466 9.14 7.75 -23.95
N ASP A 467 8.54 7.75 -25.15
CA ASP A 467 7.09 7.79 -25.33
C ASP A 467 6.43 6.53 -24.72
N ALA A 468 5.25 6.69 -24.11
CA ALA A 468 4.50 5.60 -23.48
C ALA A 468 3.25 5.15 -24.27
N LEU A 469 2.89 5.84 -25.36
CA LEU A 469 1.78 5.48 -26.25
C LEU A 469 2.22 4.41 -27.26
N LYS A 470 3.25 4.67 -28.08
CA LYS A 470 3.69 3.72 -29.12
C LYS A 470 5.20 3.82 -29.45
N PRO A 471 5.98 2.74 -29.27
CA PRO A 471 5.63 1.50 -28.56
C PRO A 471 5.48 1.78 -27.06
N GLY A 472 4.40 1.31 -26.43
CA GLY A 472 4.21 1.58 -25.01
C GLY A 472 3.00 0.88 -24.39
N HIS A 473 2.89 0.97 -23.07
CA HIS A 473 1.86 0.31 -22.29
C HIS A 473 0.57 1.13 -22.16
N VAL A 474 0.54 2.35 -22.69
CA VAL A 474 -0.63 3.23 -22.63
C VAL A 474 -1.52 3.02 -23.85
N VAL A 475 -2.80 2.76 -23.59
CA VAL A 475 -3.84 2.65 -24.61
C VAL A 475 -4.90 3.71 -24.35
N GLU A 476 -5.18 4.55 -25.34
CA GLU A 476 -6.33 5.44 -25.25
C GLU A 476 -7.63 4.64 -25.33
N GLY A 477 -8.51 4.84 -24.35
CA GLY A 477 -9.83 4.21 -24.29
C GLY A 477 -10.95 5.24 -24.51
N PRO A 478 -11.38 5.48 -25.77
CA PRO A 478 -12.52 6.34 -26.05
C PRO A 478 -13.77 5.85 -25.30
N GLY A 479 -14.46 6.77 -24.62
CA GLY A 479 -15.66 6.46 -23.85
C GLY A 479 -15.41 6.07 -22.39
N LEU A 480 -14.16 5.93 -21.94
CA LEU A 480 -13.85 5.81 -20.52
C LEU A 480 -14.31 7.06 -19.77
N ARG A 481 -15.06 6.85 -18.69
CA ARG A 481 -15.47 7.93 -17.78
C ARG A 481 -14.39 8.17 -16.74
N PHE A 482 -14.21 9.44 -16.40
CA PHE A 482 -13.35 9.87 -15.31
C PHE A 482 -14.02 10.98 -14.50
N GLN A 483 -13.61 11.12 -13.24
CA GLN A 483 -14.01 12.18 -12.35
C GLN A 483 -12.89 13.21 -12.22
N VAL A 484 -13.25 14.49 -12.21
CA VAL A 484 -12.34 15.58 -11.89
C VAL A 484 -12.54 15.97 -10.42
N VAL A 485 -11.44 16.08 -9.69
CA VAL A 485 -11.43 16.49 -8.28
C VAL A 485 -10.45 17.65 -8.15
N ASP A 486 -10.95 18.87 -7.97
CA ASP A 486 -10.11 20.04 -7.75
C ASP A 486 -10.03 20.31 -6.24
N LEU A 487 -8.86 20.12 -5.65
CA LEU A 487 -8.60 20.31 -4.22
C LEU A 487 -8.01 21.71 -3.91
N ARG A 488 -7.84 22.55 -4.94
CA ARG A 488 -7.41 23.93 -4.77
C ARG A 488 -8.58 24.74 -4.20
N LYS A 489 -8.44 25.24 -2.97
CA LYS A 489 -9.47 26.02 -2.27
C LYS A 489 -9.69 27.40 -2.86
#